data_AF-A0A1Y4QX80-F1
#
_entry.id   AF-A0A1Y4QX80-F1
#
_cell.length_a   1.000
_cell.length_b   1.000
_cell.length_c   1.000
_cell.angle_alpha   90.00
_cell.angle_beta   90.00
_cell.angle_gamma   90.00
#
_symmetry.space_group_name_H-M   'P 1'
#
loop_
_entity.id
_entity.type
_entity.pdbx_description
1 polymer ?
#
loop_
_entity_poly.entity_id
_entity_poly.type
_entity_poly.pdbx_seq_one_letter_code
_entity_poly.pdbx_strand_id
1 'polypeptide(L)'
;MMIFYVNHYQHLIHPLKDGALFGFFSVFSATILNFLGVYQVILAQNYSLLEENFRLQQQFHSMQEVYFENILHQSKQTRNFRHDMKAHFQTIAQIAQEHNDQAVMNYLDEIAHLFHFDKQYFYTGNQIIDILLTNLIEKARENNITVNIEGIIPKDLNVDSVDLTIICYNLLQNALEATILEKMISLVCHVRLRINNLFLL
;
A
#
# COMPACT_ATOMS: atom_id res chain seq x y z
N MET A 1 -34.64 -89.99 8.06
CA MET A 1 -33.26 -89.44 8.17
C MET A 1 -33.06 -88.18 7.33
N MET A 2 -33.44 -88.15 6.05
CA MET A 2 -33.27 -86.98 5.16
C MET A 2 -34.00 -85.70 5.60
N ILE A 3 -35.23 -85.81 6.13
CA ILE A 3 -36.06 -84.67 6.59
C ILE A 3 -35.43 -83.95 7.80
N PHE A 4 -34.77 -84.70 8.70
CA PHE A 4 -34.06 -84.12 9.85
C PHE A 4 -32.84 -83.30 9.42
N TYR A 5 -32.11 -83.76 8.40
CA TYR A 5 -30.98 -83.00 7.84
C TYR A 5 -31.46 -81.71 7.18
N VAL A 6 -32.50 -81.76 6.35
CA VAL A 6 -33.05 -80.56 5.68
C VAL A 6 -33.53 -79.51 6.69
N ASN A 7 -34.24 -79.92 7.74
CA ASN A 7 -34.73 -79.01 8.77
C ASN A 7 -33.60 -78.44 9.64
N HIS A 8 -32.56 -79.24 9.93
CA HIS A 8 -31.36 -78.80 10.65
C HIS A 8 -30.56 -77.76 9.85
N TYR A 9 -30.40 -77.94 8.53
CA TYR A 9 -29.75 -76.94 7.67
C TYR A 9 -30.58 -75.67 7.54
N GLN A 10 -31.92 -75.76 7.42
CA GLN A 10 -32.77 -74.57 7.37
C GLN A 10 -32.67 -73.71 8.64
N HIS A 11 -32.59 -74.34 9.81
CA HIS A 11 -32.42 -73.63 11.09
C HIS A 11 -31.02 -72.99 11.24
N LEU A 12 -30.00 -73.52 10.57
CA LEU A 12 -28.66 -72.93 10.53
C LEU A 12 -28.55 -71.76 9.53
N ILE A 13 -29.26 -71.83 8.40
CA ILE A 13 -29.19 -70.85 7.30
C ILE A 13 -29.96 -69.55 7.61
N HIS A 14 -31.06 -69.63 8.37
CA HIS A 14 -31.86 -68.44 8.72
C HIS A 14 -31.05 -67.35 9.47
N PRO A 15 -30.37 -67.66 10.61
CA PRO A 15 -29.59 -66.64 11.32
C PRO A 15 -28.38 -66.13 10.52
N LEU A 16 -27.81 -66.95 9.61
CA LEU A 16 -26.74 -66.53 8.71
C LEU A 16 -27.22 -65.50 7.67
N LYS A 17 -28.44 -65.65 7.14
CA LYS A 17 -29.05 -64.68 6.21
C LYS A 17 -29.41 -63.37 6.90
N ASP A 18 -29.94 -63.44 8.12
CA ASP A 18 -30.30 -62.26 8.90
C ASP A 18 -29.05 -61.41 9.21
N GLY A 19 -27.95 -62.03 9.66
CA GLY A 19 -26.68 -61.35 9.91
C GLY A 19 -26.07 -60.69 8.65
N ALA A 20 -26.18 -61.33 7.48
CA ALA A 20 -25.70 -60.78 6.23
C ALA A 20 -26.50 -59.53 5.78
N LEU A 21 -27.82 -59.55 5.98
CA LEU A 21 -28.69 -58.38 5.72
C LEU A 21 -28.35 -57.21 6.64
N PHE A 22 -28.18 -57.45 7.95
CA PHE A 22 -27.76 -56.40 8.89
C PHE A 22 -26.39 -55.80 8.52
N GLY A 23 -25.44 -56.65 8.09
CA GLY A 23 -24.14 -56.20 7.58
C GLY A 23 -24.25 -55.31 6.34
N PHE A 24 -25.16 -55.64 5.41
CA PHE A 24 -25.39 -54.80 4.23
C PHE A 24 -25.96 -53.43 4.60
N PHE A 25 -26.97 -53.38 5.48
CA PHE A 25 -27.57 -52.11 5.92
C PHE A 25 -26.59 -51.25 6.72
N SER A 26 -25.70 -51.84 7.51
CA SER A 26 -24.72 -51.09 8.29
C SER A 26 -23.64 -50.48 7.39
N VAL A 27 -23.17 -51.19 6.37
CA VAL A 27 -22.24 -50.64 5.38
C VAL A 27 -22.92 -49.54 4.56
N PHE A 28 -24.16 -49.76 4.12
CA PHE A 28 -24.91 -48.77 3.37
C PHE A 28 -25.15 -47.48 4.17
N SER A 29 -25.57 -47.60 5.44
CA SER A 29 -25.76 -46.44 6.31
C SER A 29 -24.45 -45.70 6.59
N ALA A 30 -23.34 -46.42 6.79
CA ALA A 30 -22.02 -45.83 6.96
C ALA A 30 -21.57 -45.06 5.71
N THR A 31 -21.83 -45.57 4.51
CA THR A 31 -21.50 -44.85 3.26
C THR A 31 -22.31 -43.56 3.12
N ILE A 32 -23.61 -43.59 3.41
CA ILE A 32 -24.46 -42.39 3.38
C ILE A 32 -23.96 -41.33 4.37
N LEU A 33 -23.62 -41.73 5.59
CA LEU A 33 -23.07 -40.81 6.59
C LEU A 33 -21.73 -40.19 6.14
N ASN A 34 -20.87 -40.96 5.48
CA ASN A 34 -19.64 -40.43 4.90
C ASN A 34 -19.92 -39.37 3.83
N PHE A 35 -20.83 -39.65 2.90
CA PHE A 35 -21.25 -38.68 1.87
C PHE A 35 -21.86 -37.41 2.47
N LEU A 36 -22.71 -37.54 3.50
CA LEU A 36 -23.28 -36.40 4.21
C LEU A 36 -22.20 -35.55 4.90
N GLY A 37 -21.22 -36.19 5.53
CA GLY A 37 -20.08 -35.49 6.14
C GLY A 37 -19.26 -34.72 5.11
N VAL A 38 -18.91 -35.35 3.99
CA VAL A 38 -18.18 -34.68 2.89
C VAL A 38 -19.00 -33.51 2.32
N TYR A 39 -20.31 -33.70 2.12
CA TYR A 39 -21.20 -32.64 1.63
C TYR A 39 -21.26 -31.44 2.58
N GLN A 40 -21.33 -31.68 3.90
CA GLN A 40 -21.31 -30.61 4.90
C GLN A 40 -19.99 -29.83 4.89
N VAL A 41 -18.85 -30.50 4.72
CA VAL A 41 -17.54 -29.85 4.62
C VAL A 41 -17.47 -28.95 3.37
N ILE A 42 -17.94 -29.45 2.21
CA ILE A 42 -17.99 -28.66 0.97
C ILE A 42 -18.89 -27.44 1.13
N LEU A 43 -20.07 -27.61 1.75
CA LEU A 43 -20.97 -26.48 2.04
C LEU A 43 -20.30 -25.44 2.93
N ALA A 44 -19.67 -25.86 4.03
CA ALA A 44 -18.99 -24.95 4.95
C ALA A 44 -17.88 -24.16 4.23
N GLN A 45 -17.10 -24.81 3.38
CA GLN A 45 -16.08 -24.15 2.56
C GLN A 45 -16.67 -23.14 1.56
N ASN A 46 -17.79 -23.49 0.93
CA ASN A 46 -18.48 -22.58 0.00
C ASN A 46 -19.04 -21.35 0.73
N TYR A 47 -19.58 -21.52 1.93
CA TYR A 47 -20.05 -20.39 2.75
C TYR A 47 -18.90 -19.47 3.14
N SER A 48 -17.77 -20.01 3.60
CA SER A 48 -16.60 -19.18 3.95
C SER A 48 -16.03 -18.46 2.73
N LEU A 49 -16.00 -19.12 1.56
CA LEU A 49 -15.56 -18.53 0.31
C LEU A 49 -16.49 -17.39 -0.12
N LEU A 50 -17.81 -17.57 0.02
CA LEU A 50 -18.79 -16.56 -0.31
C LEU A 50 -18.66 -15.32 0.58
N GLU A 51 -18.47 -15.53 1.89
CA GLU A 51 -18.24 -14.44 2.85
C GLU A 51 -16.95 -13.67 2.53
N GLU A 52 -15.87 -14.39 2.22
CA GLU A 52 -14.61 -13.76 1.82
C GLU A 52 -14.76 -12.94 0.53
N ASN A 53 -15.43 -13.49 -0.49
CA ASN A 53 -15.70 -12.77 -1.74
C ASN A 53 -16.53 -11.51 -1.50
N PHE A 54 -17.57 -11.59 -0.65
CA PHE A 54 -18.38 -10.44 -0.30
C PHE A 54 -17.56 -9.36 0.41
N ARG A 55 -16.69 -9.76 1.36
CA ARG A 55 -15.77 -8.85 2.05
C ARG A 55 -14.79 -8.19 1.08
N LEU A 56 -14.19 -8.96 0.17
CA LEU A 56 -13.29 -8.45 -0.86
C LEU A 56 -14.01 -7.45 -1.78
N GLN A 57 -15.24 -7.76 -2.18
CA GLN A 57 -16.05 -6.87 -3.01
C GLN A 57 -16.35 -5.56 -2.29
N GLN A 58 -16.66 -5.60 -1.00
CA GLN A 58 -16.91 -4.41 -0.19
C GLN A 58 -15.63 -3.56 -0.01
N GLN A 59 -14.48 -4.21 0.23
CA GLN A 59 -13.19 -3.53 0.26
C GLN A 59 -12.87 -2.86 -1.06
N PHE A 60 -13.06 -3.56 -2.18
CA PHE A 60 -12.85 -3.03 -3.52
C PHE A 60 -13.75 -1.82 -3.80
N HIS A 61 -15.02 -1.88 -3.38
CA HIS A 61 -15.95 -0.75 -3.51
C HIS A 61 -15.48 0.47 -2.71
N SER A 62 -15.10 0.29 -1.44
CA SER A 62 -14.59 1.39 -0.61
C SER A 62 -13.30 1.99 -1.17
N MET A 63 -12.41 1.16 -1.73
CA MET A 63 -11.20 1.62 -2.40
C MET A 63 -11.52 2.43 -3.67
N GLN A 64 -12.54 2.03 -4.44
CA GLN A 64 -13.00 2.79 -5.60
C GLN A 64 -13.55 4.16 -5.21
N GLU A 65 -14.33 4.25 -4.12
CA GLU A 65 -14.85 5.54 -3.63
C GLU A 65 -13.72 6.49 -3.27
N VAL A 66 -12.75 6.03 -2.48
CA VAL A 66 -11.57 6.83 -2.10
C VAL A 66 -10.75 7.23 -3.33
N TYR A 67 -10.56 6.31 -4.28
CA TYR A 67 -9.87 6.61 -5.54
C TYR A 67 -10.60 7.69 -6.36
N PHE A 68 -11.92 7.60 -6.44
CA PHE A 68 -12.74 8.57 -7.17
C PHE A 68 -12.68 9.95 -6.51
N GLU A 69 -12.79 10.02 -5.18
CA GLU A 69 -12.63 11.28 -4.42
C GLU A 69 -11.25 11.90 -4.66
N ASN A 70 -10.18 11.10 -4.70
CA ASN A 70 -8.84 11.57 -5.01
C ASN A 70 -8.75 12.14 -6.44
N ILE A 71 -9.37 11.48 -7.44
CA ILE A 71 -9.45 12.01 -8.81
C ILE A 71 -10.20 13.34 -8.83
N LEU A 72 -11.35 13.44 -8.16
CA LEU A 72 -12.12 14.67 -8.10
C LEU A 72 -11.32 15.80 -7.45
N HIS A 73 -10.61 15.50 -6.37
CA HIS A 73 -9.74 16.44 -5.68
C HIS A 73 -8.60 16.93 -6.59
N GLN A 74 -7.88 16.02 -7.25
CA GLN A 74 -6.82 16.36 -8.21
C GLN A 74 -7.35 17.18 -9.39
N SER A 75 -8.53 16.83 -9.91
CA SER A 75 -9.19 17.57 -10.98
C SER A 75 -9.54 19.00 -10.54
N LYS A 76 -10.03 19.16 -9.31
CA LYS A 76 -10.31 20.47 -8.70
C LYS A 76 -9.03 21.29 -8.54
N GLN A 77 -7.96 20.70 -8.02
CA GLN A 77 -6.66 21.37 -7.89
C GLN A 77 -6.13 21.82 -9.26
N THR A 78 -6.21 20.94 -10.26
CA THR A 78 -5.80 21.25 -11.64
C THR A 78 -6.64 22.39 -12.23
N ARG A 79 -7.96 22.39 -12.00
CA ARG A 79 -8.86 23.46 -12.44
C ARG A 79 -8.49 24.80 -11.80
N ASN A 80 -8.23 24.81 -10.50
CA ASN A 80 -7.83 26.01 -9.77
C ASN A 80 -6.49 26.54 -10.29
N PHE A 81 -5.49 25.66 -10.43
CA PHE A 81 -4.21 26.03 -11.02
C PHE A 81 -4.36 26.66 -12.41
N ARG A 82 -5.14 26.05 -13.31
CA ARG A 82 -5.41 26.64 -14.64
C ARG A 82 -6.11 27.99 -14.55
N HIS A 83 -7.04 28.15 -13.60
CA HIS A 83 -7.75 29.41 -13.40
C HIS A 83 -6.78 30.52 -12.98
N ASP A 84 -5.91 30.24 -12.03
CA ASP A 84 -4.92 31.19 -11.53
C ASP A 84 -3.89 31.54 -12.61
N MET A 85 -3.41 30.54 -13.36
CA MET A 85 -2.53 30.77 -14.52
C MET A 85 -3.18 31.65 -15.59
N LYS A 86 -4.48 31.45 -15.85
CA LYS A 86 -5.23 32.31 -16.78
C LYS A 86 -5.23 33.77 -16.29
N ALA A 87 -5.43 34.00 -14.99
CA ALA A 87 -5.39 35.34 -14.42
C ALA A 87 -4.00 35.98 -14.59
N HIS A 88 -2.92 35.27 -14.27
CA HIS A 88 -1.56 35.76 -14.47
C HIS A 88 -1.27 36.12 -15.93
N PHE A 89 -1.68 35.29 -16.89
CA PHE A 89 -1.51 35.60 -18.32
C PHE A 89 -2.33 36.82 -18.76
N GLN A 90 -3.52 37.02 -18.20
CA GLN A 90 -4.32 38.22 -18.48
C GLN A 90 -3.63 39.48 -17.94
N THR A 91 -3.07 39.43 -16.72
CA THR A 91 -2.30 40.53 -16.14
C THR A 91 -1.07 40.86 -16.99
N ILE A 92 -0.30 39.85 -17.40
CA ILE A 92 0.86 40.05 -18.29
C ILE A 92 0.43 40.71 -19.60
N ALA A 93 -0.65 40.22 -20.22
CA ALA A 93 -1.16 40.79 -21.47
C ALA A 93 -1.60 42.25 -21.31
N GLN A 94 -2.19 42.62 -20.17
CA GLN A 94 -2.60 44.00 -19.89
C GLN A 94 -1.39 44.92 -19.72
N ILE A 95 -0.39 44.52 -18.93
CA ILE A 95 0.83 45.31 -18.72
C ILE A 95 1.60 45.48 -20.04
N ALA A 96 1.64 44.43 -20.88
CA ALA A 96 2.28 44.49 -22.19
C ALA A 96 1.58 45.45 -23.16
N GLN A 97 0.25 45.58 -23.08
CA GLN A 97 -0.51 46.55 -23.88
C GLN A 97 -0.19 48.01 -23.51
N GLU A 98 0.27 48.26 -22.29
CA GLU A 98 0.71 49.59 -21.83
C GLU A 98 2.15 49.93 -22.27
N HIS A 99 2.79 49.10 -23.11
CA HIS A 99 4.18 49.24 -23.56
C HIS A 99 5.20 49.39 -22.42
N ASN A 100 4.92 48.79 -21.26
CA ASN A 100 5.77 48.86 -20.08
C ASN A 100 6.56 47.56 -19.88
N ASP A 101 7.61 47.39 -20.68
CA ASP A 101 8.45 46.18 -20.70
C ASP A 101 9.09 45.89 -19.32
N GLN A 102 9.45 46.94 -18.56
CA GLN A 102 10.02 46.78 -17.23
C GLN A 102 9.02 46.19 -16.24
N ALA A 103 7.75 46.61 -16.31
CA ALA A 103 6.70 46.07 -15.43
C ALA A 103 6.37 44.61 -15.76
N VAL A 104 6.44 44.20 -17.03
CA VAL A 104 6.30 42.80 -17.44
C VAL A 104 7.41 41.94 -16.85
N MET A 105 8.67 42.38 -16.98
CA MET A 105 9.82 41.65 -16.43
C MET A 105 9.74 41.50 -14.91
N ASN A 106 9.38 42.57 -14.20
CA ASN A 106 9.23 42.54 -12.75
C ASN A 106 8.13 41.56 -12.31
N TYR A 107 6.99 41.51 -13.02
CA TYR A 107 5.89 40.61 -12.69
C TYR A 107 6.22 39.14 -13.01
N LEU A 108 6.98 38.89 -14.08
CA LEU A 108 7.49 37.55 -14.40
C LEU A 108 8.46 37.04 -13.32
N ASP A 109 9.34 37.91 -12.82
CA ASP A 109 10.26 37.57 -11.71
C ASP A 109 9.47 37.25 -10.43
N GLU A 110 8.41 38.02 -10.13
CA GLU A 110 7.53 37.76 -8.98
C GLU A 110 6.83 36.39 -9.07
N ILE A 111 6.32 36.06 -10.27
CA ILE A 111 5.74 34.73 -10.54
C ILE A 111 6.80 33.63 -10.43
N ALA A 112 8.00 33.84 -11.00
CA ALA A 112 9.09 32.87 -10.93
C ALA A 112 9.51 32.60 -9.48
N HIS A 113 9.57 33.63 -8.65
CA HIS A 113 9.87 33.49 -7.22
C HIS A 113 8.81 32.67 -6.47
N LEU A 114 7.52 32.84 -6.78
CA LEU A 114 6.45 31.99 -6.22
C LEU A 114 6.66 30.50 -6.53
N PHE A 115 7.19 30.15 -7.71
CA PHE A 115 7.48 28.76 -8.08
C PHE A 115 8.81 28.24 -7.51
N HIS A 116 9.81 29.11 -7.33
CA HIS A 116 11.12 28.71 -6.81
C HIS A 116 11.15 28.41 -5.31
N PHE A 117 10.22 28.94 -4.52
CA PHE A 117 10.19 28.71 -3.07
C PHE A 117 9.58 27.37 -2.63
N ASP A 118 8.88 26.66 -3.50
CA ASP A 118 8.05 25.53 -3.07
C ASP A 118 8.65 24.14 -3.24
N LYS A 119 9.85 23.99 -3.81
CA LYS A 119 10.48 22.66 -3.92
C LYS A 119 11.99 22.70 -3.99
N GLN A 120 12.62 22.49 -2.84
CA GLN A 120 13.99 22.01 -2.76
C GLN A 120 13.98 20.52 -3.12
N TYR A 121 13.93 20.19 -4.42
CA TYR A 121 14.06 18.81 -4.85
C TYR A 121 15.51 18.35 -4.61
N PHE A 122 15.68 17.36 -3.74
CA PHE A 122 16.93 16.62 -3.68
C PHE A 122 17.06 15.78 -4.95
N TYR A 123 18.24 15.79 -5.54
CA TYR A 123 18.58 14.93 -6.67
C TYR A 123 19.82 14.13 -6.32
N THR A 124 19.61 13.10 -5.50
CA THR A 124 20.67 12.21 -5.02
C THR A 124 20.99 11.09 -6.01
N GLY A 125 20.19 10.95 -7.08
CA GLY A 125 20.30 9.88 -8.08
C GLY A 125 19.56 8.60 -7.69
N ASN A 126 19.01 8.53 -6.47
CA ASN A 126 18.07 7.50 -6.05
C ASN A 126 16.70 8.13 -5.78
N GLN A 127 15.75 7.85 -6.69
CA GLN A 127 14.40 8.41 -6.66
C GLN A 127 13.68 8.16 -5.33
N ILE A 128 13.93 7.04 -4.67
CA ILE A 128 13.26 6.69 -3.41
C ILE A 128 13.81 7.56 -2.27
N ILE A 129 15.12 7.80 -2.23
CA ILE A 129 15.76 8.70 -1.25
C ILE A 129 15.30 10.14 -1.45
N ASP A 130 15.18 10.59 -2.70
CA ASP A 130 14.71 11.94 -3.02
C ASP A 130 13.28 12.18 -2.51
N ILE A 131 12.41 11.17 -2.65
CA ILE A 131 11.05 11.19 -2.08
C ILE A 131 11.09 11.23 -0.55
N LEU A 132 11.96 10.44 0.08
CA LEU A 132 12.10 10.41 1.54
C LEU A 132 12.54 11.76 2.11
N LEU A 133 13.54 12.40 1.50
CA LEU A 133 14.05 13.70 1.94
C LEU A 133 13.00 14.81 1.75
N THR A 134 12.25 14.76 0.65
CA THR A 134 11.15 15.69 0.40
C THR A 134 10.07 15.56 1.48
N ASN A 135 9.62 14.34 1.77
CA ASN A 135 8.62 14.07 2.82
C ASN A 135 9.10 14.51 4.22
N LEU A 136 10.40 14.38 4.51
CA LEU A 136 10.98 14.83 5.77
C LEU A 136 10.89 16.35 5.92
N ILE A 137 11.25 17.11 4.88
CA ILE A 137 11.19 18.58 4.91
C ILE A 137 9.75 19.05 5.08
N GLU A 138 8.80 18.44 4.37
CA GLU A 138 7.39 18.81 4.47
C GLU A 138 6.88 18.62 5.91
N LYS A 139 7.11 17.45 6.51
CA LYS A 139 6.71 17.17 7.91
C LYS A 139 7.41 18.08 8.91
N ALA A 140 8.68 18.40 8.70
CA ALA A 140 9.41 19.30 9.58
C ALA A 140 8.88 20.74 9.48
N ARG A 141 8.55 21.21 8.26
CA ARG A 141 7.93 22.51 8.01
C ARG A 141 6.59 22.65 8.74
N GLU A 142 5.75 21.62 8.69
CA GLU A 142 4.47 21.57 9.44
C GLU A 142 4.66 21.73 10.96
N ASN A 143 5.83 21.31 11.48
CA ASN A 143 6.17 21.40 12.90
C ASN A 143 7.06 22.62 13.24
N ASN A 144 7.24 23.57 12.31
CA ASN A 144 8.13 24.74 12.45
C ASN A 144 9.60 24.36 12.75
N ILE A 145 10.05 23.21 12.26
CA ILE A 145 11.42 22.71 12.42
C ILE A 145 12.21 23.07 11.16
N THR A 146 13.31 23.79 11.33
CA THR A 146 14.25 24.05 10.24
C THR A 146 15.11 22.81 9.99
N VAL A 147 15.11 22.29 8.77
CA VAL A 147 15.93 21.12 8.39
C VAL A 147 17.07 21.56 7.49
N ASN A 148 18.32 21.26 7.89
CA ASN A 148 19.49 21.39 7.01
C ASN A 148 20.02 20.01 6.64
N ILE A 149 20.13 19.72 5.34
CA ILE A 149 20.61 18.44 4.80
C ILE A 149 21.85 18.71 3.96
N GLU A 150 22.96 18.12 4.38
CA GLU A 150 24.24 18.18 3.67
C GLU A 150 24.78 16.76 3.48
N GLY A 151 25.11 16.40 2.24
CA GLY A 151 25.68 15.09 1.91
C GLY A 151 25.82 14.83 0.41
N ILE A 152 26.71 13.90 0.06
CA ILE A 152 26.92 13.40 -1.31
C ILE A 152 26.68 11.88 -1.28
N ILE A 153 25.82 11.39 -2.17
CA ILE A 153 25.62 9.95 -2.37
C ILE A 153 26.46 9.52 -3.59
N PRO A 154 27.50 8.68 -3.40
CA PRO A 154 28.27 8.13 -4.52
C PRO A 154 27.38 7.28 -5.44
N LYS A 155 27.55 7.41 -6.77
CA LYS A 155 26.80 6.61 -7.75
C LYS A 155 27.14 5.11 -7.71
N ASP A 156 28.35 4.77 -7.26
CA ASP A 156 28.85 3.39 -7.18
C ASP A 156 28.71 2.82 -5.76
N LEU A 157 27.49 2.86 -5.22
CA LEU A 157 27.20 2.27 -3.92
C LEU A 157 27.12 0.74 -4.05
N ASN A 158 27.99 0.01 -3.36
CA ASN A 158 27.95 -1.47 -3.30
C ASN A 158 26.89 -1.98 -2.29
N VAL A 159 25.85 -1.18 -2.04
CA VAL A 159 24.74 -1.45 -1.13
C VAL A 159 23.47 -1.42 -1.95
N ASP A 160 22.58 -2.39 -1.72
CA ASP A 160 21.32 -2.43 -2.45
C ASP A 160 20.49 -1.16 -2.20
N SER A 161 19.80 -0.70 -3.24
CA SER A 161 19.04 0.54 -3.22
C SER A 161 17.90 0.50 -2.22
N VAL A 162 17.32 -0.70 -1.98
CA VAL A 162 16.23 -0.91 -1.02
C VAL A 162 16.76 -0.85 0.40
N ASP A 163 17.87 -1.53 0.69
CA ASP A 163 18.47 -1.53 2.03
C ASP A 163 18.91 -0.12 2.45
N LEU A 164 19.55 0.63 1.55
CA LEU A 164 19.94 2.01 1.79
C LEU A 164 18.72 2.90 2.11
N THR A 165 17.63 2.71 1.37
CA THR A 165 16.38 3.42 1.59
C THR A 165 15.82 3.14 2.98
N ILE A 166 15.78 1.87 3.40
CA ILE A 166 15.26 1.47 4.71
C ILE A 166 16.10 2.10 5.83
N ILE A 167 17.43 2.07 5.70
CA ILE A 167 18.34 2.68 6.68
C ILE A 167 18.12 4.19 6.76
N CYS A 168 18.11 4.88 5.62
CA CYS A 168 17.87 6.32 5.57
C CYS A 168 16.51 6.69 6.15
N TYR A 169 15.45 5.95 5.81
CA TYR A 169 14.11 6.18 6.34
C TYR A 169 14.09 6.10 7.87
N ASN A 170 14.61 5.01 8.44
CA ASN A 170 14.61 4.81 9.88
C ASN A 170 15.40 5.89 10.62
N LEU A 171 16.56 6.29 10.09
CA LEU A 171 17.38 7.33 10.70
C LEU A 171 16.70 8.70 10.67
N LEU A 172 16.11 9.07 9.53
CA LEU A 172 15.47 10.37 9.35
C LEU A 172 14.16 10.47 10.14
N GLN A 173 13.36 9.38 10.20
CA GLN A 173 12.17 9.35 11.06
C GLN A 173 12.55 9.46 12.53
N ASN A 174 13.54 8.68 13.00
CA ASN A 174 13.99 8.75 14.40
C ASN A 174 14.46 10.16 14.77
N ALA A 175 15.18 10.83 13.87
CA ALA A 175 15.66 12.19 14.09
C ALA A 175 14.52 13.21 14.16
N LEU A 176 13.53 13.09 13.26
CA LEU A 176 12.35 13.94 13.25
C LEU A 176 11.51 13.76 14.52
N GLU A 177 11.22 12.51 14.90
CA GLU A 177 10.43 12.18 16.08
C GLU A 177 11.08 12.72 17.36
N ALA A 178 12.39 12.52 17.53
CA ALA A 178 13.14 13.06 18.66
C ALA A 178 13.07 14.60 18.70
N THR A 179 13.20 15.26 17.55
CA THR A 179 13.14 16.73 17.46
C THR A 179 11.76 17.27 17.84
N ILE A 180 10.69 16.59 17.41
CA ILE A 180 9.31 16.94 17.76
C ILE A 180 9.06 16.75 19.27
N LEU A 181 9.48 15.61 19.83
CA LEU A 181 9.29 15.28 21.24
C LEU A 181 10.02 16.26 22.17
N GLU A 182 11.24 16.65 21.82
CA GLU A 182 12.08 17.58 22.59
C GLU A 182 11.80 19.07 22.28
N LYS A 183 10.81 19.37 21.41
CA LYS A 183 10.44 20.73 20.98
C LYS A 183 11.63 21.56 20.47
N MET A 184 12.56 20.93 19.76
CA MET A 184 13.70 21.62 19.16
C MET A 184 13.28 22.35 17.88
N ILE A 185 13.83 23.55 17.66
CA ILE A 185 13.48 24.44 16.53
C ILE A 185 14.29 24.12 15.25
N SER A 186 15.36 23.33 15.39
CA SER A 186 16.27 23.01 14.29
C SER A 186 16.72 21.55 14.32
N LEU A 187 16.61 20.87 13.19
CA LEU A 187 17.16 19.55 12.92
C LEU A 187 18.30 19.70 11.90
N VAL A 188 19.52 19.33 12.29
CA VAL A 188 20.67 19.29 11.38
C VAL A 188 20.99 17.83 11.08
N CYS A 189 20.74 17.39 9.86
CA CYS A 189 21.05 16.04 9.40
C CYS A 189 22.30 16.07 8.52
N HIS A 190 23.46 15.73 9.10
CA HIS A 190 24.67 15.47 8.33
C HIS A 190 24.67 14.02 7.86
N VAL A 191 24.47 13.79 6.56
CA VAL A 191 24.51 12.45 5.96
C VAL A 191 25.88 12.25 5.33
N ARG A 192 26.80 11.62 6.07
CA ARG A 192 28.13 11.25 5.59
C ARG A 192 28.20 9.75 5.30
N LEU A 193 28.07 9.37 4.02
CA LEU A 193 28.24 7.99 3.56
C LEU A 193 29.73 7.73 3.29
N ARG A 194 30.36 6.91 4.13
CA ARG A 194 31.76 6.51 3.96
C ARG A 194 31.81 5.12 3.31
N ILE A 195 32.28 5.05 2.07
CA ILE A 195 32.55 3.78 1.37
C ILE A 195 34.02 3.74 1.02
N ASN A 196 34.71 2.71 1.49
CA ASN A 196 36.11 2.37 1.22
C ASN A 196 37.08 3.56 1.05
N ASN A 197 37.72 3.93 2.16
CA ASN A 197 39.02 4.59 2.23
C ASN A 197 39.33 5.88 1.42
N LEU A 198 38.35 6.64 0.93
CA LEU A 198 38.63 8.00 0.46
C LEU A 198 37.65 9.03 1.03
N PHE A 199 38.20 10.05 1.68
CA PHE A 199 37.49 11.26 2.09
C PHE A 199 37.30 12.15 0.86
N LEU A 200 36.07 12.59 0.60
CA LEU A 200 35.84 13.80 -0.19
C LEU A 200 35.17 14.81 0.75
N LEU A 201 35.86 15.95 0.87
CA LEU A 201 35.58 17.11 1.70
C LEU A 201 34.21 17.71 1.42
#